data_AF-A0A0R1K8G7-F1
#
_entry.id   AF-A0A0R1K8G7-F1
#
_cell.length_a   1.000
_cell.length_b   1.000
_cell.length_c   1.000
_cell.angle_alpha   90.00
_cell.angle_beta   90.00
_cell.angle_gamma   90.00
#
_symmetry.space_group_name_H-M   'P 1'
#
loop_
_entity.id
_entity.type
_entity.pdbx_description
1 polymer ?
#
loop_
_entity_poly.entity_id
_entity_poly.type
_entity_poly.pdbx_seq_one_letter_code
_entity_poly.pdbx_strand_id
1 'polypeptide(L)'
;MKKSTGIFLYSGLLSAALFVGGQNIVHADATNTTTASETATQTAPVEAPTAVTNATANTDADATAAPTTDAQADNTSADTTTQATADTTTANSTQDSQTSVTPIKNGVVTTNKVTYLVDKEGKSITNRALMANTDWITDKQLSIGAQKYDRVSTYEYADANDVKLSYGYADKGSIRVTNNGAPQYNRGLADYTYTGAQNLAANSMWKYNRKDEFNGVTYYQIANNLWINSNDATTAPAYQNPSGWLQIQDTQIKQSETPGYDLYNGVEGIKTWLVRRYFGYSNAHTIYDGNVANSVRGLQSRVGLPVTGTVNLATWQAMGFSEQSWYDFDAYVAPLQTNATSTRSDHIEAMINQAYKYLGQPWISGAASMPGYGVDCSGLVTQALYASGVDSAPISNIQHASPGHEWNSRDYWADGRLPQISFNSRQRGDLIFFADPSTGVVWHVGILLDPHTMIESWPYAVQVHSIYSGRGTIVGVKRVFH
;
A
#
# COMPACT_ATOMS: atom_id res chain seq x y z
N MET A 1 13.29 21.61 -51.73
CA MET A 1 14.69 21.29 -52.12
C MET A 1 15.59 22.20 -51.28
N LYS A 2 16.54 21.77 -50.45
CA LYS A 2 17.43 20.60 -50.45
C LYS A 2 17.41 19.87 -49.10
N LYS A 3 17.50 18.54 -49.16
CA LYS A 3 17.76 17.62 -48.05
C LYS A 3 19.20 17.78 -47.57
N SER A 4 19.43 17.61 -46.27
CA SER A 4 20.74 17.28 -45.72
C SER A 4 20.57 16.13 -44.75
N THR A 5 21.12 14.98 -45.13
CA THR A 5 21.24 13.74 -44.38
C THR A 5 22.65 13.69 -43.81
N GLY A 6 22.82 13.29 -42.55
CA GLY A 6 24.12 12.98 -41.94
C GLY A 6 23.88 12.32 -40.58
N ILE A 7 23.72 11.00 -40.54
CA ILE A 7 24.75 10.00 -40.17
C ILE A 7 25.27 10.21 -38.75
N PHE A 8 24.68 9.46 -37.81
CA PHE A 8 25.24 9.20 -36.49
C PHE A 8 26.30 8.10 -36.60
N LEU A 9 27.55 8.43 -36.28
CA LEU A 9 28.62 7.46 -36.02
C LEU A 9 28.63 7.17 -34.51
N TYR A 10 28.26 5.95 -34.13
CA TYR A 10 28.56 5.38 -32.82
C TYR A 10 30.05 5.05 -32.76
N SER A 11 30.83 5.79 -31.98
CA SER A 11 32.17 5.38 -31.56
C SER A 11 32.10 4.87 -30.13
N GLY A 12 32.21 3.55 -29.97
CA GLY A 12 32.46 2.92 -28.70
C GLY A 12 33.88 3.25 -28.21
N LEU A 13 33.98 3.72 -26.97
CA LEU A 13 35.23 3.80 -26.24
C LEU A 13 35.09 2.95 -24.98
N LEU A 14 35.69 1.77 -25.07
CA LEU A 14 35.97 0.85 -24.00
C LEU A 14 37.14 1.43 -23.20
N SER A 15 36.88 2.00 -22.03
CA SER A 15 37.93 2.40 -21.08
C SER A 15 37.98 1.39 -19.94
N ALA A 16 38.89 0.43 -20.08
CA ALA A 16 39.35 -0.41 -18.98
C ALA A 16 40.26 0.43 -18.08
N ALA A 17 39.81 0.71 -16.86
CA ALA A 17 40.67 1.25 -15.80
C ALA A 17 40.84 0.16 -14.73
N LEU A 18 42.01 -0.47 -14.74
CA LEU A 18 42.50 -1.22 -13.59
C LEU A 18 42.73 -0.23 -12.44
N PHE A 19 42.03 -0.42 -11.33
CA PHE A 19 42.45 0.09 -10.03
C PHE A 19 42.82 -1.07 -9.13
N VAL A 20 44.14 -1.26 -8.97
CA VAL A 20 44.72 -2.05 -7.90
C VAL A 20 44.82 -1.12 -6.69
N GLY A 21 43.92 -1.30 -5.73
CA GLY A 21 43.97 -0.62 -4.44
C GLY A 21 43.88 -1.68 -3.35
N GLY A 22 45.03 -2.08 -2.79
CA GLY A 22 45.07 -2.95 -1.63
C GLY A 22 44.49 -2.24 -0.41
N GLN A 23 43.44 -2.81 0.17
CA GLN A 23 42.99 -2.42 1.51
C GLN A 23 43.64 -3.34 2.54
N ASN A 24 44.50 -2.75 3.37
CA ASN A 24 44.95 -3.36 4.61
C ASN A 24 43.76 -3.34 5.59
N ILE A 25 43.16 -4.50 5.82
CA ILE A 25 42.23 -4.71 6.92
C ILE A 25 43.07 -4.82 8.20
N VAL A 26 43.01 -3.80 9.04
CA VAL A 26 43.57 -3.84 10.39
C VAL A 26 42.59 -4.63 11.26
N HIS A 27 42.97 -5.86 11.62
CA HIS A 27 42.27 -6.70 12.56
C HIS A 27 42.43 -6.13 13.98
N ALA A 28 41.30 -5.85 14.64
CA ALA A 28 41.29 -5.65 16.08
C ALA A 28 41.04 -7.01 16.75
N ASP A 29 42.11 -7.58 17.29
CA ASP A 29 42.07 -8.72 18.21
C ASP A 29 41.38 -8.29 19.51
N ALA A 30 40.33 -9.01 19.92
CA ALA A 30 39.76 -8.91 21.25
C ALA A 30 40.07 -10.20 22.01
N THR A 31 41.27 -10.27 22.57
CA THR A 31 41.57 -11.14 23.72
C THR A 31 40.94 -10.54 24.97
N ASN A 32 40.02 -11.25 25.60
CA ASN A 32 40.06 -11.46 27.05
C ASN A 32 39.15 -12.62 27.46
N THR A 33 39.81 -13.68 27.92
CA THR A 33 39.29 -14.82 28.66
C THR A 33 38.67 -14.38 29.99
N THR A 34 37.42 -14.78 30.22
CA THR A 34 36.93 -15.05 31.57
C THR A 34 36.05 -16.29 31.54
N THR A 35 36.52 -17.34 32.22
CA THR A 35 35.90 -18.64 32.36
C THR A 35 34.67 -18.56 33.26
N ALA A 36 33.50 -18.97 32.76
CA ALA A 36 32.39 -19.42 33.60
C ALA A 36 31.76 -20.65 32.93
N SER A 37 31.88 -21.80 33.61
CA SER A 37 31.23 -23.06 33.24
C SER A 37 29.75 -22.96 33.55
N GLU A 38 28.88 -23.24 32.58
CA GLU A 38 27.53 -23.71 32.87
C GLU A 38 27.15 -24.87 31.94
N THR A 39 26.56 -25.86 32.60
CA THR A 39 26.28 -27.22 32.15
C THR A 39 25.20 -27.26 31.09
N ALA A 40 25.48 -27.93 29.97
CA ALA A 40 24.55 -28.21 28.91
C ALA A 40 23.38 -29.10 29.39
N THR A 41 22.15 -28.67 29.13
CA THR A 41 20.99 -29.58 29.08
C THR A 41 20.36 -29.45 27.69
N GLN A 42 20.29 -30.58 26.99
CA GLN A 42 19.65 -30.77 25.69
C GLN A 42 18.15 -30.53 25.79
N THR A 43 17.61 -29.70 24.90
CA THR A 43 16.23 -29.82 24.42
C THR A 43 16.15 -29.44 22.94
N ALA A 44 15.37 -30.24 22.22
CA ALA A 44 15.20 -30.35 20.77
C ALA A 44 14.61 -29.07 20.10
N PRO A 45 14.57 -28.98 18.76
CA PRO A 45 14.31 -27.75 18.03
C PRO A 45 12.86 -27.25 18.17
N VAL A 46 12.72 -25.94 18.30
CA VAL A 46 11.45 -25.22 18.36
C VAL A 46 10.82 -25.20 16.98
N GLU A 47 9.66 -25.84 16.88
CA GLU A 47 8.73 -25.81 15.76
C GLU A 47 8.00 -24.45 15.72
N ALA A 48 7.84 -23.88 14.52
CA ALA A 48 7.11 -22.63 14.30
C ALA A 48 5.60 -22.82 14.56
N PRO A 49 4.88 -21.83 15.11
CA PRO A 49 3.44 -21.96 15.34
C PRO A 49 2.65 -21.81 14.03
N THR A 50 1.93 -22.87 13.69
CA THR A 50 0.89 -22.97 12.67
C THR A 50 -0.23 -21.96 12.86
N ALA A 51 -0.64 -21.29 11.77
CA ALA A 51 -1.84 -20.48 11.69
C ALA A 51 -3.10 -21.36 11.78
N VAL A 52 -4.02 -21.02 12.69
CA VAL A 52 -5.34 -21.65 12.79
C VAL A 52 -6.33 -20.82 11.97
N THR A 53 -6.82 -21.41 10.88
CA THR A 53 -8.01 -20.97 10.14
C THR A 53 -9.26 -21.44 10.87
N ASN A 54 -10.17 -20.53 11.21
CA ASN A 54 -11.56 -20.87 11.51
C ASN A 54 -12.48 -20.23 10.46
N ALA A 55 -13.03 -21.10 9.61
CA ALA A 55 -14.22 -20.84 8.83
C ALA A 55 -15.45 -21.30 9.64
N THR A 56 -16.49 -20.48 9.66
CA THR A 56 -17.84 -20.95 9.94
C THR A 56 -18.81 -20.23 9.00
N ALA A 57 -19.57 -21.03 8.26
CA ALA A 57 -20.68 -20.62 7.42
C ALA A 57 -21.99 -21.24 7.95
N ASN A 58 -23.12 -20.68 7.48
CA ASN A 58 -24.52 -21.13 7.57
C ASN A 58 -25.30 -20.83 8.87
N THR A 59 -26.59 -20.44 8.89
CA THR A 59 -27.65 -20.40 7.85
C THR A 59 -28.89 -19.59 8.32
N ASP A 60 -29.63 -19.09 7.32
CA ASP A 60 -31.04 -18.68 7.15
C ASP A 60 -32.14 -18.86 8.23
N ALA A 61 -33.11 -17.91 8.21
CA ALA A 61 -34.56 -18.10 8.01
C ALA A 61 -35.27 -16.71 8.10
N ASP A 62 -35.78 -16.12 7.02
CA ASP A 62 -37.13 -16.22 6.41
C ASP A 62 -38.32 -15.99 7.36
N ALA A 63 -39.16 -14.99 7.03
CA ALA A 63 -40.59 -14.96 7.32
C ALA A 63 -41.28 -13.85 6.50
N THR A 64 -41.96 -14.29 5.44
CA THR A 64 -43.00 -13.59 4.69
C THR A 64 -44.34 -13.59 5.46
N ALA A 65 -45.14 -12.52 5.34
CA ALA A 65 -46.61 -12.56 5.24
C ALA A 65 -47.25 -11.14 5.19
N ALA A 66 -47.90 -10.82 4.07
CA ALA A 66 -49.15 -10.05 4.01
C ALA A 66 -50.34 -11.07 4.07
N PRO A 67 -51.67 -10.74 4.10
CA PRO A 67 -52.35 -9.69 3.31
C PRO A 67 -53.68 -9.08 3.87
N THR A 68 -54.36 -8.27 3.01
CA THR A 68 -55.81 -7.88 2.93
C THR A 68 -56.31 -6.71 3.81
N THR A 69 -57.23 -5.79 3.41
CA THR A 69 -58.25 -5.74 2.33
C THR A 69 -58.81 -4.30 2.12
N ASP A 70 -59.54 -4.13 1.01
CA ASP A 70 -60.31 -3.02 0.39
C ASP A 70 -61.18 -2.04 1.22
N ALA A 71 -61.38 -0.84 0.64
CA ALA A 71 -62.68 -0.17 0.38
C ALA A 71 -62.41 1.20 -0.31
N GLN A 72 -62.62 1.38 -1.62
CA GLN A 72 -63.86 1.70 -2.37
C GLN A 72 -64.32 3.18 -2.31
N ALA A 73 -64.57 3.69 -3.52
CA ALA A 73 -64.94 5.02 -3.98
C ALA A 73 -66.31 5.54 -3.49
N ASP A 74 -66.53 6.86 -3.60
CA ASP A 74 -67.68 7.36 -4.39
C ASP A 74 -67.55 8.83 -4.82
N ASN A 75 -68.24 9.14 -5.92
CA ASN A 75 -68.30 10.39 -6.67
C ASN A 75 -69.78 10.79 -6.83
N THR A 76 -70.13 12.06 -6.69
CA THR A 76 -71.47 12.64 -6.98
C THR A 76 -71.23 14.00 -7.67
N SER A 77 -71.44 14.18 -8.99
CA SER A 77 -72.70 14.49 -9.75
C SER A 77 -73.53 15.63 -9.11
N ALA A 78 -74.05 16.66 -9.79
CA ALA A 78 -74.34 17.03 -11.18
C ALA A 78 -74.36 18.59 -11.26
N ASP A 79 -74.50 19.36 -12.35
CA ASP A 79 -75.65 19.37 -13.28
C ASP A 79 -75.48 20.48 -14.38
N THR A 80 -75.89 20.17 -15.62
CA THR A 80 -76.63 20.97 -16.65
C THR A 80 -76.23 22.44 -16.99
N THR A 81 -76.33 23.04 -18.19
CA THR A 81 -76.57 22.73 -19.62
C THR A 81 -76.53 24.09 -20.33
N THR A 82 -75.82 24.28 -21.44
CA THR A 82 -76.32 25.14 -22.53
C THR A 82 -75.66 24.80 -23.87
N GLN A 83 -76.50 24.82 -24.88
CA GLN A 83 -76.35 24.37 -26.25
C GLN A 83 -75.93 25.55 -27.15
N ALA A 84 -74.94 25.36 -28.03
CA ALA A 84 -74.77 26.20 -29.22
C ALA A 84 -74.08 25.43 -30.36
N THR A 85 -74.88 25.17 -31.40
CA THR A 85 -74.57 25.16 -32.85
C THR A 85 -73.32 24.45 -33.38
N ALA A 86 -73.60 23.49 -34.26
CA ALA A 86 -72.66 22.84 -35.16
C ALA A 86 -71.99 23.85 -36.11
N ASP A 87 -70.68 23.71 -36.27
CA ASP A 87 -70.00 23.99 -37.53
C ASP A 87 -69.01 22.87 -37.82
N THR A 88 -69.07 22.36 -39.04
CA THR A 88 -68.33 21.20 -39.48
C THR A 88 -67.01 21.67 -40.07
N THR A 89 -65.92 21.50 -39.35
CA THR A 89 -64.57 21.55 -39.95
C THR A 89 -63.75 20.35 -39.52
N THR A 90 -63.45 19.52 -40.52
CA THR A 90 -62.53 18.40 -40.47
C THR A 90 -61.14 18.90 -40.04
N ALA A 91 -60.78 18.72 -38.78
CA ALA A 91 -59.42 18.90 -38.30
C ALA A 91 -58.85 17.55 -37.88
N ASN A 92 -57.94 17.05 -38.72
CA ASN A 92 -57.12 15.87 -38.50
C ASN A 92 -56.32 16.07 -37.20
N SER A 93 -56.67 15.38 -36.12
CA SER A 93 -55.93 15.44 -34.87
C SER A 93 -54.65 14.60 -35.00
N THR A 94 -53.57 15.20 -35.48
CA THR A 94 -52.23 14.75 -35.08
C THR A 94 -52.13 14.97 -33.58
N GLN A 95 -52.10 13.87 -32.81
CA GLN A 95 -51.64 13.90 -31.42
C GLN A 95 -50.23 14.47 -31.43
N ASP A 96 -50.10 15.74 -31.04
CA ASP A 96 -48.83 16.35 -30.74
C ASP A 96 -48.29 15.65 -29.48
N SER A 97 -47.46 14.63 -29.70
CA SER A 97 -46.76 13.94 -28.62
C SER A 97 -45.80 14.95 -28.04
N GLN A 98 -46.17 15.54 -26.90
CA GLN A 98 -45.40 16.60 -26.25
C GLN A 98 -43.95 16.14 -26.04
N THR A 99 -43.04 16.62 -26.89
CA THR A 99 -41.62 16.29 -26.80
C THR A 99 -40.94 17.24 -25.83
N SER A 100 -40.14 16.72 -24.91
CA SER A 100 -39.29 17.55 -24.05
C SER A 100 -37.85 17.05 -24.07
N VAL A 101 -36.91 17.99 -23.96
CA VAL A 101 -35.47 17.69 -23.97
C VAL A 101 -34.87 18.22 -22.68
N THR A 102 -34.27 17.33 -21.90
CA THR A 102 -33.57 17.66 -20.66
C THR A 102 -32.07 17.53 -20.88
N PRO A 103 -31.27 18.58 -20.61
CA PRO A 103 -29.82 18.48 -20.67
C PRO A 103 -29.28 17.47 -19.66
N ILE A 104 -28.26 16.71 -20.07
CA ILE A 104 -27.46 15.85 -19.21
C ILE A 104 -26.04 16.44 -19.17
N LYS A 105 -25.48 16.59 -17.97
CA LYS A 105 -24.07 16.93 -17.81
C LYS A 105 -23.26 15.67 -17.52
N ASN A 106 -22.16 15.47 -18.24
CA ASN A 106 -21.22 14.35 -18.05
C ASN A 106 -21.91 12.97 -18.03
N GLY A 107 -22.90 12.76 -18.90
CA GLY A 107 -23.62 11.50 -18.99
C GLY A 107 -22.85 10.47 -19.82
N VAL A 108 -22.91 9.22 -19.39
CA VAL A 108 -22.46 8.06 -20.17
C VAL A 108 -23.58 7.02 -20.13
N VAL A 109 -24.00 6.53 -21.29
CA VAL A 109 -24.93 5.40 -21.40
C VAL A 109 -24.16 4.16 -21.84
N THR A 110 -24.30 3.08 -21.07
CA THR A 110 -23.77 1.77 -21.42
C THR A 110 -24.92 0.92 -21.98
N THR A 111 -24.78 0.40 -23.20
CA THR A 111 -25.82 -0.46 -23.80
C THR A 111 -25.89 -1.82 -23.12
N ASN A 112 -27.09 -2.33 -22.84
CA ASN A 112 -27.26 -3.65 -22.19
C ASN A 112 -27.32 -4.80 -23.22
N LYS A 113 -27.67 -4.48 -24.47
CA LYS A 113 -27.84 -5.39 -25.60
C LYS A 113 -27.53 -4.65 -26.89
N VAL A 114 -27.68 -5.31 -28.04
CA VAL A 114 -27.68 -4.57 -29.32
C VAL A 114 -28.85 -3.59 -29.30
N THR A 115 -28.54 -2.29 -29.33
CA THR A 115 -29.51 -1.22 -29.13
C THR A 115 -29.73 -0.49 -30.46
N TYR A 116 -30.97 -0.56 -30.96
CA TYR A 116 -31.39 0.21 -32.12
C TYR A 116 -31.67 1.67 -31.73
N LEU A 117 -31.52 2.56 -32.70
CA LEU A 117 -31.61 4.00 -32.49
C LEU A 117 -32.89 4.57 -33.09
N VAL A 118 -33.33 5.70 -32.57
CA VAL A 118 -34.43 6.50 -33.13
C VAL A 118 -33.96 7.91 -33.44
N ASP A 119 -34.66 8.59 -34.35
CA ASP A 119 -34.53 10.03 -34.55
C ASP A 119 -35.30 10.84 -33.49
N LYS A 120 -35.27 12.17 -33.60
CA LYS A 120 -35.93 13.08 -32.63
C LYS A 120 -37.46 12.97 -32.64
N GLU A 121 -38.05 12.38 -33.67
CA GLU A 121 -39.48 12.07 -33.79
C GLU A 121 -39.83 10.66 -33.29
N GLY A 122 -38.84 9.86 -32.87
CA GLY A 122 -39.04 8.48 -32.41
C GLY A 122 -39.09 7.44 -33.54
N LYS A 123 -38.73 7.82 -34.78
CA LYS A 123 -38.71 6.89 -35.91
C LYS A 123 -37.42 6.07 -35.88
N SER A 124 -37.56 4.75 -36.04
CA SER A 124 -36.44 3.81 -36.01
C SER A 124 -35.43 4.05 -37.13
N ILE A 125 -34.16 4.00 -36.76
CA ILE A 125 -33.01 3.97 -37.66
C ILE A 125 -32.64 2.50 -37.90
N THR A 126 -32.78 2.03 -39.14
CA THR A 126 -32.71 0.58 -39.44
C THR A 126 -31.37 0.13 -40.02
N ASN A 127 -30.49 1.05 -40.41
CA ASN A 127 -29.22 0.72 -41.07
C ASN A 127 -28.02 0.59 -40.10
N ARG A 128 -28.22 0.78 -38.79
CA ARG A 128 -27.18 0.65 -37.75
C ARG A 128 -27.79 0.44 -36.37
N ALA A 129 -26.98 -0.10 -35.47
CA ALA A 129 -27.28 -0.27 -34.05
C ALA A 129 -25.98 -0.15 -33.24
N LEU A 130 -26.11 0.12 -31.95
CA LEU A 130 -25.00 0.07 -31.01
C LEU A 130 -24.79 -1.37 -30.56
N MET A 131 -23.53 -1.81 -30.46
CA MET A 131 -23.21 -3.13 -29.92
C MET A 131 -23.53 -3.18 -28.42
N ALA A 132 -23.86 -4.36 -27.90
CA ALA A 132 -24.05 -4.57 -26.46
C ALA A 132 -22.78 -4.23 -25.66
N ASN A 133 -22.97 -3.75 -24.42
CA ASN A 133 -21.90 -3.42 -23.47
C ASN A 133 -20.90 -2.38 -23.99
N THR A 134 -21.39 -1.39 -24.74
CA THR A 134 -20.56 -0.26 -25.22
C THR A 134 -20.98 1.05 -24.57
N ASP A 135 -19.99 1.87 -24.21
CA ASP A 135 -20.19 3.16 -23.56
C ASP A 135 -20.30 4.29 -24.60
N TRP A 136 -21.29 5.15 -24.43
CA TRP A 136 -21.55 6.31 -25.29
C TRP A 136 -21.76 7.56 -24.46
N ILE A 137 -21.09 8.65 -24.85
CA ILE A 137 -21.31 9.96 -24.21
C ILE A 137 -22.73 10.40 -24.53
N THR A 138 -23.45 10.86 -23.51
CA THR A 138 -24.77 11.47 -23.66
C THR A 138 -24.81 12.82 -22.98
N ASP A 139 -25.51 13.76 -23.61
CA ASP A 139 -25.59 15.14 -23.16
C ASP A 139 -27.03 15.67 -23.10
N LYS A 140 -28.02 14.88 -23.54
CA LYS A 140 -29.45 15.22 -23.50
C LYS A 140 -30.31 13.96 -23.44
N GLN A 141 -31.37 14.02 -22.66
CA GLN A 141 -32.47 13.05 -22.67
C GLN A 141 -33.67 13.65 -23.42
N LEU A 142 -34.19 12.92 -24.38
CA LEU A 142 -35.43 13.21 -25.09
C LEU A 142 -36.57 12.40 -24.45
N SER A 143 -37.69 13.06 -24.18
CA SER A 143 -38.93 12.38 -23.79
C SER A 143 -39.96 12.55 -24.89
N ILE A 144 -40.54 11.45 -25.36
CA ILE A 144 -41.66 11.41 -26.32
C ILE A 144 -42.82 10.70 -25.61
N GLY A 145 -43.78 11.48 -25.10
CA GLY A 145 -44.78 10.97 -24.17
C GLY A 145 -44.10 10.43 -22.89
N ALA A 146 -44.38 9.17 -22.53
CA ALA A 146 -43.78 8.51 -21.37
C ALA A 146 -42.41 7.87 -21.65
N GLN A 147 -42.05 7.68 -22.93
CA GLN A 147 -40.81 7.00 -23.32
C GLN A 147 -39.63 7.98 -23.30
N LYS A 148 -38.49 7.50 -22.82
CA LYS A 148 -37.26 8.28 -22.69
C LYS A 148 -36.17 7.72 -23.60
N TYR A 149 -35.38 8.61 -24.16
CA TYR A 149 -34.27 8.27 -25.04
C TYR A 149 -33.04 9.13 -24.74
N ASP A 150 -31.88 8.51 -24.61
CA ASP A 150 -30.61 9.19 -24.35
C ASP A 150 -29.86 9.42 -25.67
N ARG A 151 -29.41 10.65 -25.89
CA ARG A 151 -28.73 11.00 -27.13
C ARG A 151 -27.34 10.35 -27.18
N VAL A 152 -27.01 9.70 -28.29
CA VAL A 152 -25.69 9.07 -28.52
C VAL A 152 -24.97 9.63 -29.75
N SER A 153 -25.69 10.39 -30.59
CA SER A 153 -25.19 11.07 -31.79
C SER A 153 -26.06 12.30 -32.08
N THR A 154 -25.65 13.19 -32.98
CA THR A 154 -26.31 14.49 -33.25
C THR A 154 -27.82 14.38 -33.44
N TYR A 155 -28.29 13.29 -34.07
CA TYR A 155 -29.71 13.04 -34.38
C TYR A 155 -30.16 11.62 -34.03
N GLU A 156 -29.41 10.90 -33.20
CA GLU A 156 -29.69 9.50 -32.89
C GLU A 156 -29.75 9.31 -31.38
N TYR A 157 -30.80 8.64 -30.93
CA TYR A 157 -31.10 8.43 -29.52
C TYR A 157 -31.32 6.94 -29.26
N ALA A 158 -30.76 6.45 -28.16
CA ALA A 158 -30.94 5.10 -27.67
C ALA A 158 -32.12 5.07 -26.67
N ASP A 159 -32.95 4.03 -26.72
CA ASP A 159 -34.02 3.84 -25.73
C ASP A 159 -33.41 3.68 -24.32
N ALA A 160 -33.90 4.47 -23.36
CA ALA A 160 -33.44 4.45 -21.98
C ALA A 160 -33.65 3.09 -21.28
N ASN A 161 -34.58 2.25 -21.77
CA ASN A 161 -34.77 0.88 -21.30
C ASN A 161 -33.67 -0.09 -21.77
N ASP A 162 -32.97 0.25 -22.84
CA ASP A 162 -31.95 -0.59 -23.47
C ASP A 162 -30.52 -0.21 -23.05
N VAL A 163 -30.39 0.84 -22.23
CA VAL A 163 -29.11 1.36 -21.76
C VAL A 163 -29.12 1.59 -20.24
N LYS A 164 -27.94 1.73 -19.66
CA LYS A 164 -27.74 2.16 -18.27
C LYS A 164 -27.07 3.52 -18.25
N LEU A 165 -27.77 4.53 -17.76
CA LEU A 165 -27.21 5.85 -17.54
C LEU A 165 -26.29 5.87 -16.30
N SER A 166 -25.11 6.42 -16.46
CA SER A 166 -24.13 6.71 -15.41
C SER A 166 -23.57 8.13 -15.60
N TYR A 167 -22.90 8.66 -14.58
CA TYR A 167 -22.34 10.01 -14.60
C TYR A 167 -20.83 10.01 -14.38
N GLY A 168 -20.16 11.00 -14.95
CA GLY A 168 -18.72 11.14 -14.87
C GLY A 168 -17.99 9.98 -15.55
N TYR A 169 -16.77 9.69 -15.11
CA TYR A 169 -15.91 8.63 -15.67
C TYR A 169 -15.57 7.58 -14.61
N ALA A 170 -15.27 6.36 -15.07
CA ALA A 170 -14.83 5.28 -14.21
C ALA A 170 -13.45 5.60 -13.64
N ASP A 171 -13.34 5.61 -12.32
CA ASP A 171 -12.08 5.76 -11.59
C ASP A 171 -12.24 5.16 -10.20
N LYS A 172 -11.19 4.56 -9.65
CA LYS A 172 -11.27 3.86 -8.37
C LYS A 172 -10.20 4.33 -7.42
N GLY A 173 -10.58 4.50 -6.17
CA GLY A 173 -9.65 4.86 -5.12
C GLY A 173 -10.34 4.97 -3.78
N SER A 174 -9.67 5.63 -2.85
CA SER A 174 -10.20 5.94 -1.52
C SER A 174 -10.16 7.44 -1.29
N ILE A 175 -11.13 7.93 -0.53
CA ILE A 175 -11.17 9.29 -0.01
C ILE A 175 -11.34 9.25 1.50
N ARG A 176 -10.77 10.25 2.16
CA ARG A 176 -10.97 10.54 3.58
C ARG A 176 -11.91 11.71 3.72
N VAL A 177 -12.94 11.56 4.56
CA VAL A 177 -13.79 12.67 4.97
C VAL A 177 -12.99 13.60 5.87
N THR A 178 -13.02 14.90 5.59
CA THR A 178 -12.31 15.92 6.37
C THR A 178 -12.98 16.14 7.74
N ASN A 179 -12.43 17.05 8.55
CA ASN A 179 -12.78 17.17 9.97
C ASN A 179 -14.24 17.54 10.28
N ASN A 180 -15.01 18.03 9.31
CA ASN A 180 -16.38 18.52 9.51
C ASN A 180 -17.47 17.48 9.14
N GLY A 181 -17.07 16.26 8.77
CA GLY A 181 -17.98 15.30 8.15
C GLY A 181 -18.29 15.64 6.69
N ALA A 182 -19.07 14.80 6.02
CA ALA A 182 -19.41 15.01 4.61
C ALA A 182 -20.91 14.83 4.33
N PRO A 183 -21.58 15.83 3.73
CA PRO A 183 -22.91 15.65 3.15
C PRO A 183 -22.89 14.65 2.00
N GLN A 184 -24.03 14.01 1.77
CA GLN A 184 -24.20 13.01 0.73
C GLN A 184 -25.17 13.52 -0.34
N TYR A 185 -24.85 13.26 -1.61
CA TYR A 185 -25.61 13.78 -2.74
C TYR A 185 -26.08 12.66 -3.68
N ASN A 186 -27.27 12.83 -4.24
CA ASN A 186 -27.70 12.10 -5.44
C ASN A 186 -27.34 12.89 -6.68
N ARG A 187 -27.03 12.18 -7.77
CA ARG A 187 -26.79 12.79 -9.08
C ARG A 187 -28.05 12.72 -9.95
N GLY A 188 -28.63 13.87 -10.25
CA GLY A 188 -29.70 14.06 -11.25
C GLY A 188 -29.11 14.21 -12.65
N LEU A 189 -29.92 14.53 -13.67
CA LEU A 189 -29.43 14.68 -15.05
C LEU A 189 -28.50 15.90 -15.20
N ALA A 190 -28.87 17.00 -14.56
CA ALA A 190 -28.20 18.30 -14.74
C ALA A 190 -27.59 18.87 -13.46
N ASP A 191 -27.73 18.18 -12.31
CA ASP A 191 -27.43 18.71 -10.98
C ASP A 191 -27.12 17.62 -9.94
N TYR A 192 -26.63 18.06 -8.77
CA TYR A 192 -26.49 17.26 -7.56
C TYR A 192 -27.49 17.76 -6.52
N THR A 193 -28.20 16.83 -5.87
CA THR A 193 -29.18 17.13 -4.82
C THR A 193 -28.73 16.53 -3.51
N TYR A 194 -28.74 17.32 -2.44
CA TYR A 194 -28.45 16.82 -1.10
C TYR A 194 -29.51 15.79 -0.68
N THR A 195 -29.06 14.65 -0.14
CA THR A 195 -29.91 13.52 0.24
C THR A 195 -30.76 13.77 1.49
N GLY A 196 -30.38 14.74 2.34
CA GLY A 196 -30.97 14.90 3.68
C GLY A 196 -30.49 13.89 4.71
N ALA A 197 -29.65 12.92 4.32
CA ALA A 197 -29.12 11.92 5.23
C ALA A 197 -28.10 12.51 6.21
N GLN A 198 -27.87 11.81 7.32
CA GLN A 198 -26.81 12.14 8.27
C GLN A 198 -25.46 12.24 7.55
N ASN A 199 -24.66 13.23 7.94
CA ASN A 199 -23.33 13.39 7.36
C ASN A 199 -22.46 12.19 7.70
N LEU A 200 -21.58 11.84 6.77
CA LEU A 200 -20.54 10.85 7.03
C LEU A 200 -19.57 11.39 8.08
N ALA A 201 -19.11 10.51 8.96
CA ALA A 201 -18.25 10.91 10.08
C ALA A 201 -16.91 11.49 9.59
N ALA A 202 -16.41 12.48 10.33
CA ALA A 202 -15.07 13.01 10.12
C ALA A 202 -14.00 11.91 10.17
N ASN A 203 -12.99 12.00 9.31
CA ASN A 203 -11.91 11.02 9.13
C ASN A 203 -12.36 9.61 8.73
N SER A 204 -13.62 9.40 8.35
CA SER A 204 -14.04 8.11 7.78
C SER A 204 -13.47 7.93 6.36
N MET A 205 -13.17 6.67 6.01
CA MET A 205 -12.61 6.29 4.71
C MET A 205 -13.69 5.66 3.83
N TRP A 206 -13.75 6.09 2.58
CA TRP A 206 -14.71 5.58 1.61
C TRP A 206 -14.01 5.22 0.32
N LYS A 207 -14.34 4.05 -0.23
CA LYS A 207 -13.96 3.68 -1.58
C LYS A 207 -14.90 4.35 -2.56
N TYR A 208 -14.37 4.82 -3.68
CA TYR A 208 -15.16 5.27 -4.81
C TYR A 208 -14.87 4.45 -6.06
N ASN A 209 -15.84 4.42 -6.97
CA ASN A 209 -15.73 3.71 -8.25
C ASN A 209 -15.98 4.61 -9.48
N ARG A 210 -16.33 5.88 -9.27
CA ARG A 210 -16.41 6.92 -10.31
C ARG A 210 -16.05 8.29 -9.77
N LYS A 211 -15.62 9.16 -10.67
CA LYS A 211 -15.48 10.61 -10.45
C LYS A 211 -16.36 11.38 -11.43
N ASP A 212 -16.91 12.50 -10.97
CA ASP A 212 -17.63 13.45 -11.81
C ASP A 212 -17.16 14.87 -11.51
N GLU A 213 -16.74 15.61 -12.55
CA GLU A 213 -16.30 17.00 -12.44
C GLU A 213 -17.48 17.92 -12.73
N PHE A 214 -18.03 18.54 -11.68
CA PHE A 214 -19.25 19.32 -11.80
C PHE A 214 -19.10 20.71 -11.18
N ASN A 215 -19.22 21.73 -12.02
CA ASN A 215 -19.07 23.15 -11.64
C ASN A 215 -17.76 23.44 -10.85
N GLY A 216 -16.66 22.79 -11.23
CA GLY A 216 -15.35 22.99 -10.59
C GLY A 216 -15.13 22.22 -9.29
N VAL A 217 -16.05 21.31 -8.94
CA VAL A 217 -15.94 20.42 -7.78
C VAL A 217 -15.92 18.97 -8.26
N THR A 218 -15.00 18.18 -7.73
CA THR A 218 -14.94 16.74 -7.98
C THR A 218 -15.90 16.03 -7.05
N TYR A 219 -16.76 15.16 -7.60
CA TYR A 219 -17.62 14.26 -6.85
C TYR A 219 -17.13 12.83 -6.98
N TYR A 220 -17.15 12.08 -5.88
CA TYR A 220 -16.73 10.70 -5.77
C TYR A 220 -17.94 9.80 -5.49
N GLN A 221 -18.21 8.84 -6.36
CA GLN A 221 -19.33 7.90 -6.16
C GLN A 221 -18.93 6.81 -5.17
N ILE A 222 -19.55 6.81 -4.00
CA ILE A 222 -19.26 5.86 -2.91
C ILE A 222 -20.27 4.71 -2.80
N ALA A 223 -21.46 4.87 -3.37
CA ALA A 223 -22.47 3.82 -3.49
C ALA A 223 -23.40 4.10 -4.69
N ASN A 224 -24.46 3.29 -4.85
CA ASN A 224 -25.42 3.46 -5.95
C ASN A 224 -26.07 4.86 -5.91
N ASN A 225 -25.73 5.68 -6.90
CA ASN A 225 -26.12 7.09 -7.01
C ASN A 225 -25.92 7.91 -5.71
N LEU A 226 -24.84 7.62 -4.97
CA LEU A 226 -24.48 8.30 -3.74
C LEU A 226 -23.07 8.87 -3.87
N TRP A 227 -22.95 10.18 -3.71
CA TRP A 227 -21.71 10.91 -4.01
C TRP A 227 -21.31 11.81 -2.86
N ILE A 228 -19.99 11.99 -2.70
CA ILE A 228 -19.38 12.97 -1.79
C ILE A 228 -18.54 13.92 -2.65
N ASN A 229 -18.49 15.20 -2.30
CA ASN A 229 -17.74 16.19 -3.05
C ASN A 229 -16.34 16.46 -2.44
N SER A 230 -15.44 17.06 -3.22
CA SER A 230 -14.06 17.35 -2.84
C SER A 230 -13.88 18.52 -1.85
N ASN A 231 -14.96 19.24 -1.49
CA ASN A 231 -14.90 20.26 -0.44
C ASN A 231 -14.87 19.62 0.95
N ASP A 232 -15.51 18.44 1.10
CA ASP A 232 -15.65 17.74 2.38
C ASP A 232 -14.83 16.45 2.45
N ALA A 233 -14.24 16.01 1.32
CA ALA A 233 -13.40 14.82 1.25
C ALA A 233 -12.15 15.04 0.40
N THR A 234 -11.09 14.30 0.70
CA THR A 234 -9.81 14.39 0.01
C THR A 234 -9.19 13.02 -0.24
N THR A 235 -8.41 12.90 -1.31
CA THR A 235 -7.54 11.75 -1.56
C THR A 235 -6.21 11.84 -0.81
N ALA A 236 -5.90 12.99 -0.20
CA ALA A 236 -4.68 13.18 0.56
C ALA A 236 -4.75 12.51 1.94
N PRO A 237 -3.64 11.92 2.42
CA PRO A 237 -3.58 11.37 3.76
C PRO A 237 -3.75 12.44 4.85
N ALA A 238 -4.02 11.98 6.06
CA ALA A 238 -4.05 12.80 7.26
C ALA A 238 -2.66 13.34 7.63
N TYR A 239 -1.61 12.60 7.30
CA TYR A 239 -0.24 12.98 7.58
C TYR A 239 0.67 12.62 6.40
N GLN A 240 1.58 13.53 6.06
CA GLN A 240 2.64 13.30 5.10
C GLN A 240 3.84 14.16 5.50
N ASN A 241 5.04 13.59 5.40
CA ASN A 241 6.28 14.32 5.57
C ASN A 241 6.48 15.30 4.40
N PRO A 242 7.10 16.47 4.62
CA PRO A 242 7.38 17.41 3.53
C PRO A 242 8.33 16.81 2.49
N SER A 243 8.34 17.39 1.29
CA SER A 243 9.26 16.99 0.23
C SER A 243 10.72 16.99 0.70
N GLY A 244 11.48 15.96 0.30
CA GLY A 244 12.88 15.78 0.70
C GLY A 244 13.07 14.89 1.93
N TRP A 245 12.01 14.58 2.68
CA TRP A 245 12.03 13.59 3.75
C TRP A 245 11.65 12.20 3.23
N LEU A 246 11.92 11.16 4.03
CA LEU A 246 11.31 9.85 3.78
C LEU A 246 9.78 9.99 3.78
N GLN A 247 9.13 9.53 2.71
CA GLN A 247 7.70 9.72 2.53
C GLN A 247 6.89 8.63 3.23
N ILE A 248 5.71 9.03 3.71
CA ILE A 248 4.74 8.13 4.35
C ILE A 248 3.94 7.38 3.28
N GLN A 249 3.81 6.07 3.47
CA GLN A 249 3.05 5.13 2.67
C GLN A 249 1.80 4.69 3.44
N ASP A 250 0.64 4.77 2.78
CA ASP A 250 -0.65 4.34 3.36
C ASP A 250 -1.06 2.93 2.92
N THR A 251 -0.16 2.22 2.23
CA THR A 251 -0.36 0.86 1.75
C THR A 251 0.85 0.01 2.10
N GLN A 252 0.63 -1.31 2.23
CA GLN A 252 1.68 -2.25 2.62
C GLN A 252 2.93 -2.07 1.76
N ILE A 253 4.04 -1.72 2.41
CA ILE A 253 5.35 -1.64 1.78
C ILE A 253 5.75 -3.04 1.33
N LYS A 254 6.38 -3.11 0.16
CA LYS A 254 6.85 -4.36 -0.45
C LYS A 254 8.37 -4.35 -0.50
N GLN A 255 8.96 -5.52 -0.32
CA GLN A 255 10.38 -5.72 -0.56
C GLN A 255 10.70 -5.38 -2.02
N SER A 256 11.71 -4.54 -2.25
CA SER A 256 12.09 -4.05 -3.58
C SER A 256 13.10 -4.95 -4.28
N GLU A 257 13.89 -5.69 -3.50
CA GLU A 257 14.89 -6.65 -3.99
C GLU A 257 14.31 -8.06 -4.16
N THR A 258 14.99 -8.91 -4.93
CA THR A 258 14.54 -10.29 -5.19
C THR A 258 14.91 -11.21 -4.02
N PRO A 259 13.94 -11.83 -3.33
CA PRO A 259 14.21 -12.80 -2.26
C PRO A 259 14.93 -14.06 -2.76
N GLY A 260 15.66 -14.73 -1.86
CA GLY A 260 16.28 -16.03 -2.11
C GLY A 260 17.72 -15.97 -2.63
N TYR A 261 18.52 -15.01 -2.16
CA TYR A 261 19.93 -14.89 -2.52
C TYR A 261 20.81 -15.97 -1.84
N ASP A 262 21.88 -16.38 -2.53
CA ASP A 262 22.85 -17.36 -2.06
C ASP A 262 23.76 -16.81 -0.94
N LEU A 263 24.16 -17.67 0.00
CA LEU A 263 25.10 -17.29 1.06
C LEU A 263 26.54 -17.66 0.69
N TYR A 264 27.43 -16.68 0.78
CA TYR A 264 28.86 -16.79 0.48
C TYR A 264 29.65 -15.91 1.45
N ASN A 265 30.99 -15.93 1.36
CA ASN A 265 31.85 -15.19 2.27
C ASN A 265 31.44 -13.71 2.42
N GLY A 266 31.24 -13.28 3.66
CA GLY A 266 30.84 -11.92 4.03
C GLY A 266 29.33 -11.73 4.18
N VAL A 267 28.49 -12.66 3.72
CA VAL A 267 27.03 -12.56 3.89
C VAL A 267 26.66 -12.76 5.35
N GLU A 268 25.75 -11.94 5.86
CA GLU A 268 25.29 -11.94 7.25
C GLU A 268 23.79 -12.25 7.37
N GLY A 269 23.18 -11.89 8.51
CA GLY A 269 21.75 -12.02 8.73
C GLY A 269 21.29 -13.41 9.16
N ILE A 270 19.97 -13.59 9.18
CA ILE A 270 19.31 -14.77 9.78
C ILE A 270 19.69 -16.06 9.06
N LYS A 271 19.78 -16.06 7.72
CA LYS A 271 20.17 -17.26 6.97
C LYS A 271 21.58 -17.71 7.36
N THR A 272 22.53 -16.77 7.46
CA THR A 272 23.88 -17.04 7.96
C THR A 272 23.87 -17.53 9.40
N TRP A 273 23.08 -16.90 10.28
CA TRP A 273 22.93 -17.30 11.68
C TRP A 273 22.48 -18.77 11.83
N LEU A 274 21.52 -19.18 11.00
CA LEU A 274 21.00 -20.56 10.97
C LEU A 274 22.03 -21.55 10.44
N VAL A 275 22.74 -21.22 9.35
CA VAL A 275 23.81 -22.08 8.81
C VAL A 275 24.95 -22.25 9.81
N ARG A 276 25.38 -21.17 10.46
CA ARG A 276 26.42 -21.23 11.49
C ARG A 276 26.00 -22.14 12.65
N ARG A 277 24.76 -22.00 13.13
CA ARG A 277 24.19 -22.84 14.18
C ARG A 277 24.12 -24.31 13.77
N TYR A 278 23.75 -24.62 12.53
CA TYR A 278 23.70 -25.99 12.01
C TYR A 278 25.05 -26.70 12.13
N PHE A 279 26.15 -26.00 11.87
CA PHE A 279 27.50 -26.55 11.99
C PHE A 279 28.14 -26.37 13.39
N GLY A 280 27.40 -25.85 14.37
CA GLY A 280 27.89 -25.67 15.74
C GLY A 280 28.84 -24.49 15.93
N TYR A 281 28.87 -23.52 15.02
CA TYR A 281 29.65 -22.30 15.19
C TYR A 281 28.97 -21.34 16.17
N SER A 282 29.79 -20.52 16.87
CA SER A 282 29.29 -19.38 17.62
C SER A 282 28.71 -18.30 16.70
N ASN A 283 27.66 -17.64 17.19
CA ASN A 283 26.99 -16.51 16.55
C ASN A 283 27.29 -15.16 17.24
N ALA A 284 28.36 -15.08 18.06
CA ALA A 284 28.80 -13.80 18.65
C ALA A 284 29.08 -12.72 17.59
N HIS A 285 29.57 -13.13 16.41
CA HIS A 285 29.60 -12.33 15.19
C HIS A 285 29.06 -13.17 14.03
N THR A 286 27.92 -12.76 13.46
CA THR A 286 27.15 -13.57 12.51
C THR A 286 27.57 -13.27 11.08
N ILE A 287 28.72 -13.82 10.67
CA ILE A 287 29.26 -13.65 9.32
C ILE A 287 29.51 -15.01 8.66
N TYR A 288 29.20 -15.14 7.37
CA TYR A 288 29.55 -16.32 6.60
C TYR A 288 31.05 -16.25 6.27
N ASP A 289 31.85 -17.12 6.88
CA ASP A 289 33.31 -17.10 6.74
C ASP A 289 33.86 -18.34 6.02
N GLY A 290 35.17 -18.37 5.82
CA GLY A 290 35.84 -19.49 5.15
C GLY A 290 35.69 -20.84 5.87
N ASN A 291 35.52 -20.85 7.20
CA ASN A 291 35.29 -22.08 7.95
C ASN A 291 33.88 -22.61 7.71
N VAL A 292 32.87 -21.73 7.70
CA VAL A 292 31.51 -22.08 7.30
C VAL A 292 31.51 -22.63 5.87
N ALA A 293 32.18 -21.96 4.94
CA ALA A 293 32.31 -22.43 3.56
C ALA A 293 32.93 -23.84 3.48
N ASN A 294 33.97 -24.13 4.27
CA ASN A 294 34.59 -25.45 4.35
C ASN A 294 33.61 -26.53 4.85
N SER A 295 32.86 -26.23 5.90
CA SER A 295 31.84 -27.15 6.45
C SER A 295 30.70 -27.40 5.45
N VAL A 296 30.29 -26.37 4.72
CA VAL A 296 29.30 -26.46 3.63
C VAL A 296 29.80 -27.34 2.49
N ARG A 297 31.07 -27.21 2.07
CA ARG A 297 31.68 -28.14 1.08
C ARG A 297 31.62 -29.59 1.57
N GLY A 298 31.88 -29.82 2.85
CA GLY A 298 31.77 -31.14 3.47
C GLY A 298 30.34 -31.69 3.41
N LEU A 299 29.33 -30.88 3.68
CA LEU A 299 27.92 -31.28 3.54
C LEU A 299 27.59 -31.60 2.08
N GLN A 300 27.88 -30.67 1.15
CA GLN A 300 27.59 -30.81 -0.27
C GLN A 300 28.18 -32.10 -0.84
N SER A 301 29.43 -32.41 -0.49
CA SER A 301 30.08 -33.67 -0.90
C SER A 301 29.36 -34.91 -0.37
N ARG A 302 28.88 -34.91 0.89
CA ARG A 302 28.17 -36.05 1.48
C ARG A 302 26.79 -36.28 0.86
N VAL A 303 26.10 -35.21 0.46
CA VAL A 303 24.74 -35.30 -0.09
C VAL A 303 24.70 -35.29 -1.62
N GLY A 304 25.86 -35.30 -2.28
CA GLY A 304 25.96 -35.36 -3.75
C GLY A 304 25.61 -34.06 -4.47
N LEU A 305 25.70 -32.91 -3.79
CA LEU A 305 25.53 -31.58 -4.39
C LEU A 305 26.87 -31.03 -4.92
N PRO A 306 26.86 -30.06 -5.87
CA PRO A 306 28.08 -29.35 -6.28
C PRO A 306 28.81 -28.73 -5.09
N VAL A 307 30.12 -29.00 -4.98
CA VAL A 307 30.96 -28.62 -3.83
C VAL A 307 31.48 -27.18 -3.99
N THR A 308 30.57 -26.22 -3.93
CA THR A 308 30.88 -24.78 -4.12
C THR A 308 31.36 -24.12 -2.82
N GLY A 309 30.87 -24.59 -1.66
CA GLY A 309 31.01 -23.88 -0.39
C GLY A 309 30.10 -22.67 -0.26
N THR A 310 29.18 -22.47 -1.21
CA THR A 310 28.09 -21.48 -1.18
C THR A 310 26.81 -22.20 -0.78
N VAL A 311 26.00 -21.61 0.09
CA VAL A 311 24.66 -22.13 0.39
C VAL A 311 23.68 -21.52 -0.61
N ASN A 312 23.19 -22.34 -1.54
CA ASN A 312 22.03 -22.05 -2.37
C ASN A 312 20.80 -22.82 -1.84
N LEU A 313 19.64 -22.66 -2.48
CA LEU A 313 18.39 -23.32 -2.06
C LEU A 313 18.54 -24.85 -1.87
N ALA A 314 19.21 -25.54 -2.79
CA ALA A 314 19.42 -26.99 -2.67
C ALA A 314 20.28 -27.36 -1.45
N THR A 315 21.33 -26.57 -1.18
CA THR A 315 22.20 -26.77 -0.01
C THR A 315 21.46 -26.44 1.29
N TRP A 316 20.60 -25.41 1.28
CA TRP A 316 19.72 -25.04 2.38
C TRP A 316 18.73 -26.16 2.74
N GLN A 317 18.07 -26.73 1.73
CA GLN A 317 17.18 -27.89 1.90
C GLN A 317 17.92 -29.13 2.40
N ALA A 318 19.18 -29.34 1.96
CA ALA A 318 20.00 -30.43 2.45
C ALA A 318 20.39 -30.31 3.95
N MET A 319 20.30 -29.10 4.54
CA MET A 319 20.42 -28.90 6.00
C MET A 319 19.11 -29.17 6.75
N GLY A 320 18.02 -29.47 6.04
CA GLY A 320 16.69 -29.72 6.60
C GLY A 320 15.81 -28.48 6.74
N PHE A 321 16.24 -27.33 6.22
CA PHE A 321 15.41 -26.12 6.20
C PHE A 321 14.41 -26.13 5.03
N SER A 322 13.27 -25.46 5.19
CA SER A 322 12.24 -25.42 4.15
C SER A 322 12.60 -24.45 3.01
N GLU A 323 12.05 -24.69 1.83
CA GLU A 323 12.11 -23.73 0.72
C GLU A 323 11.41 -22.42 1.07
N GLN A 324 10.31 -22.49 1.82
CA GLN A 324 9.59 -21.30 2.26
C GLN A 324 10.48 -20.38 3.10
N SER A 325 11.26 -20.92 4.04
CA SER A 325 12.15 -20.09 4.87
C SER A 325 13.30 -19.46 4.09
N TRP A 326 13.70 -20.04 2.96
CA TRP A 326 14.69 -19.45 2.06
C TRP A 326 14.25 -18.09 1.52
N TYR A 327 12.95 -17.94 1.24
CA TYR A 327 12.37 -16.72 0.68
C TYR A 327 11.77 -15.80 1.74
N ASP A 328 11.12 -16.35 2.77
CA ASP A 328 10.37 -15.56 3.75
C ASP A 328 11.26 -14.62 4.58
N PHE A 329 12.46 -15.05 4.96
CA PHE A 329 13.37 -14.18 5.73
C PHE A 329 13.74 -12.92 4.94
N ASP A 330 13.97 -13.09 3.64
CA ASP A 330 14.38 -12.04 2.73
C ASP A 330 13.21 -11.13 2.35
N ALA A 331 12.02 -11.73 2.16
CA ALA A 331 10.81 -11.04 1.71
C ALA A 331 10.05 -10.32 2.83
N TYR A 332 10.34 -10.62 4.09
CA TYR A 332 9.58 -10.09 5.22
C TYR A 332 9.57 -8.55 5.22
N VAL A 333 8.40 -7.95 5.34
CA VAL A 333 8.28 -6.52 5.62
C VAL A 333 7.29 -6.41 6.74
N ALA A 334 7.63 -5.67 7.81
CA ALA A 334 6.71 -5.53 8.92
C ALA A 334 5.31 -5.09 8.42
N PRO A 335 4.23 -5.74 8.88
CA PRO A 335 2.89 -5.35 8.49
C PRO A 335 2.63 -3.88 8.82
N LEU A 336 2.09 -3.15 7.86
CA LEU A 336 1.71 -1.75 8.05
C LEU A 336 0.67 -1.64 9.17
N GLN A 337 0.93 -0.79 10.16
CA GLN A 337 0.03 -0.56 11.31
C GLN A 337 -0.70 0.78 11.22
N THR A 338 -0.48 1.53 10.14
CA THR A 338 -1.08 2.84 9.85
C THR A 338 -1.86 2.81 8.54
N ASN A 339 -2.59 3.88 8.25
CA ASN A 339 -3.33 4.07 7.01
C ASN A 339 -3.49 5.57 6.71
N ALA A 340 -4.20 5.91 5.63
CA ALA A 340 -4.38 7.29 5.20
C ALA A 340 -5.09 8.23 6.20
N THR A 341 -5.67 7.70 7.29
CA THR A 341 -6.25 8.51 8.38
C THR A 341 -5.31 8.68 9.58
N SER A 342 -4.20 7.95 9.61
CA SER A 342 -3.24 7.97 10.69
C SER A 342 -2.57 9.34 10.84
N THR A 343 -2.51 9.81 12.08
CA THR A 343 -1.82 11.03 12.47
C THR A 343 -0.33 10.78 12.61
N ARG A 344 0.48 11.85 12.67
CA ARG A 344 1.91 11.77 13.02
C ARG A 344 2.18 10.89 14.25
N SER A 345 1.35 11.00 15.28
CA SER A 345 1.49 10.22 16.51
C SER A 345 1.24 8.74 16.28
N ASP A 346 0.25 8.38 15.46
CA ASP A 346 -0.05 6.99 15.13
C ASP A 346 1.13 6.33 14.40
N HIS A 347 1.80 7.06 13.51
CA HIS A 347 3.03 6.58 12.85
C HIS A 347 4.18 6.38 13.84
N ILE A 348 4.39 7.30 14.79
CA ILE A 348 5.41 7.15 15.85
C ILE A 348 5.11 5.91 16.72
N GLU A 349 3.87 5.74 17.16
CA GLU A 349 3.50 4.59 17.98
C GLU A 349 3.54 3.27 17.19
N ALA A 350 3.17 3.26 15.91
CA ALA A 350 3.33 2.09 15.04
C ALA A 350 4.80 1.67 14.93
N MET A 351 5.72 2.65 14.76
CA MET A 351 7.16 2.40 14.73
C MET A 351 7.62 1.74 16.03
N ILE A 352 7.26 2.33 17.17
CA ILE A 352 7.69 1.86 18.49
C ILE A 352 7.05 0.51 18.85
N ASN A 353 5.76 0.33 18.60
CA ASN A 353 5.04 -0.92 18.84
C ASN A 353 5.65 -2.08 18.04
N GLN A 354 6.09 -1.83 16.81
CA GLN A 354 6.79 -2.83 16.03
C GLN A 354 8.16 -3.18 16.64
N ALA A 355 8.92 -2.18 17.11
CA ALA A 355 10.20 -2.44 17.78
C ALA A 355 10.02 -3.30 19.04
N TYR A 356 8.96 -3.06 19.83
CA TYR A 356 8.64 -3.86 21.02
C TYR A 356 8.32 -5.32 20.73
N LYS A 357 7.90 -5.68 19.51
CA LYS A 357 7.71 -7.10 19.14
C LYS A 357 9.01 -7.90 19.16
N TYR A 358 10.16 -7.23 19.05
CA TYR A 358 11.47 -7.87 19.13
C TYR A 358 12.03 -7.90 20.55
N LEU A 359 11.36 -7.33 21.56
CA LEU A 359 11.93 -7.22 22.90
C LEU A 359 12.40 -8.58 23.45
N GLY A 360 13.66 -8.65 23.88
CA GLY A 360 14.31 -9.87 24.36
C GLY A 360 14.88 -10.78 23.26
N GLN A 361 14.60 -10.52 21.98
CA GLN A 361 15.21 -11.27 20.87
C GLN A 361 16.69 -10.94 20.74
N PRO A 362 17.53 -11.90 20.29
CA PRO A 362 18.97 -11.71 20.25
C PRO A 362 19.40 -10.66 19.23
N TRP A 363 20.56 -10.06 19.45
CA TRP A 363 21.24 -9.29 18.41
C TRP A 363 21.83 -10.24 17.36
N ILE A 364 21.54 -9.99 16.08
CA ILE A 364 22.07 -10.77 14.95
C ILE A 364 22.59 -9.80 13.89
N SER A 365 23.91 -9.81 13.66
CA SER A 365 24.57 -8.97 12.64
C SER A 365 23.93 -9.14 11.27
N GLY A 366 23.65 -8.03 10.58
CA GLY A 366 23.06 -7.99 9.24
C GLY A 366 21.60 -8.46 9.19
N ALA A 367 20.91 -8.62 10.33
CA ALA A 367 19.54 -9.10 10.38
C ALA A 367 18.53 -7.95 10.50
N ALA A 368 17.57 -7.93 9.57
CA ALA A 368 16.47 -6.97 9.55
C ALA A 368 15.16 -7.64 9.15
N SER A 369 14.82 -8.79 9.74
CA SER A 369 13.62 -9.58 9.38
C SER A 369 12.72 -9.82 10.59
N MET A 370 11.84 -10.82 10.55
CA MET A 370 10.67 -10.98 11.42
C MET A 370 10.95 -11.10 12.94
N PRO A 371 10.00 -10.67 13.81
CA PRO A 371 10.14 -10.69 15.28
C PRO A 371 10.38 -12.04 15.93
N GLY A 372 10.07 -13.15 15.25
CA GLY A 372 10.37 -14.49 15.75
C GLY A 372 11.87 -14.79 15.84
N TYR A 373 12.71 -13.91 15.30
CA TYR A 373 14.17 -13.98 15.33
C TYR A 373 14.75 -12.67 15.86
N GLY A 374 16.08 -12.61 15.88
CA GLY A 374 16.83 -11.41 16.20
C GLY A 374 16.99 -10.44 15.03
N VAL A 375 17.44 -9.23 15.38
CA VAL A 375 17.79 -8.14 14.46
C VAL A 375 19.04 -7.44 14.97
N ASP A 376 19.79 -6.75 14.11
CA ASP A 376 20.78 -5.77 14.57
C ASP A 376 20.12 -4.40 14.85
N CYS A 377 20.94 -3.40 15.18
CA CYS A 377 20.47 -2.08 15.58
C CYS A 377 19.70 -1.37 14.46
N SER A 378 20.25 -1.36 13.24
CA SER A 378 19.63 -0.75 12.09
C SER A 378 18.48 -1.59 11.53
N GLY A 379 18.53 -2.92 11.66
CA GLY A 379 17.47 -3.82 11.23
C GLY A 379 16.21 -3.69 12.08
N LEU A 380 16.36 -3.43 13.38
CA LEU A 380 15.25 -3.03 14.26
C LEU A 380 14.60 -1.73 13.74
N VAL A 381 15.42 -0.74 13.39
CA VAL A 381 14.94 0.54 12.81
C VAL A 381 14.22 0.29 11.49
N THR A 382 14.80 -0.47 10.56
CA THR A 382 14.19 -0.79 9.27
C THR A 382 12.80 -1.40 9.43
N GLN A 383 12.66 -2.41 10.30
CA GLN A 383 11.37 -3.06 10.53
C GLN A 383 10.37 -2.15 11.26
N ALA A 384 10.84 -1.32 12.19
CA ALA A 384 10.01 -0.31 12.84
C ALA A 384 9.48 0.72 11.84
N LEU A 385 10.35 1.21 10.95
CA LEU A 385 10.00 2.15 9.88
C LEU A 385 8.93 1.55 8.96
N TYR A 386 9.08 0.31 8.51
CA TYR A 386 8.10 -0.35 7.66
C TYR A 386 6.70 -0.43 8.30
N ALA A 387 6.59 -0.81 9.57
CA ALA A 387 5.30 -0.84 10.26
C ALA A 387 4.65 0.54 10.40
N SER A 388 5.46 1.59 10.43
CA SER A 388 5.00 2.99 10.44
C SER A 388 4.74 3.57 9.06
N GLY A 389 4.86 2.79 7.98
CA GLY A 389 4.64 3.28 6.62
C GLY A 389 5.80 4.08 6.06
N VAL A 390 7.01 3.94 6.60
CA VAL A 390 8.22 4.57 6.06
C VAL A 390 9.03 3.52 5.32
N ASP A 391 9.26 3.74 4.02
CA ASP A 391 10.19 2.96 3.23
C ASP A 391 11.55 3.66 3.20
N SER A 392 12.57 3.03 3.80
CA SER A 392 13.93 3.54 3.88
C SER A 392 14.84 3.12 2.72
N ALA A 393 14.30 2.54 1.65
CA ALA A 393 15.07 2.13 0.49
C ALA A 393 16.11 3.20 0.08
N PRO A 394 17.37 2.82 -0.23
CA PRO A 394 17.84 1.45 -0.45
C PRO A 394 18.14 0.63 0.81
N ILE A 395 18.00 1.19 2.01
CA ILE A 395 18.18 0.42 3.26
C ILE A 395 16.99 -0.53 3.41
N SER A 396 17.25 -1.83 3.25
CA SER A 396 16.25 -2.91 3.19
C SER A 396 16.72 -4.11 4.02
N ASN A 397 15.95 -5.20 4.00
CA ASN A 397 16.38 -6.46 4.63
C ASN A 397 17.47 -7.20 3.88
N ILE A 398 17.39 -7.25 2.54
CA ILE A 398 18.31 -8.05 1.72
C ILE A 398 19.65 -7.32 1.63
N GLN A 399 19.61 -6.00 1.42
CA GLN A 399 20.78 -5.15 1.49
C GLN A 399 21.45 -5.22 2.88
N HIS A 400 20.69 -5.29 3.98
CA HIS A 400 21.26 -5.46 5.34
C HIS A 400 22.17 -6.68 5.49
N ALA A 401 21.78 -7.79 4.89
CA ALA A 401 22.51 -9.05 5.00
C ALA A 401 23.66 -9.17 3.99
N SER A 402 23.76 -8.21 3.07
CA SER A 402 24.80 -8.20 2.04
C SER A 402 26.15 -7.73 2.61
N PRO A 403 27.29 -8.22 2.08
CA PRO A 403 28.60 -7.89 2.64
C PRO A 403 28.86 -6.37 2.69
N GLY A 404 29.33 -5.88 3.83
CA GLY A 404 29.66 -4.46 4.04
C GLY A 404 28.52 -3.61 4.60
N HIS A 405 27.34 -4.20 4.85
CA HIS A 405 26.15 -3.50 5.36
C HIS A 405 25.84 -3.81 6.83
N GLU A 406 26.80 -4.38 7.56
CA GLU A 406 26.72 -4.70 8.98
C GLU A 406 26.53 -3.44 9.85
N TRP A 407 26.80 -2.27 9.26
CA TRP A 407 26.76 -0.97 9.90
C TRP A 407 25.78 -0.02 9.22
N ASN A 408 24.62 -0.49 8.77
CA ASN A 408 23.57 0.34 8.16
C ASN A 408 23.09 1.51 9.05
N SER A 409 23.42 1.51 10.34
CA SER A 409 23.40 2.71 11.20
C SER A 409 24.12 3.92 10.56
N ARG A 410 25.22 3.69 9.83
CA ARG A 410 25.98 4.69 9.06
C ARG A 410 25.20 5.18 7.84
N ASP A 411 24.48 4.29 7.17
CA ASP A 411 23.64 4.63 6.02
C ASP A 411 22.48 5.52 6.48
N TYR A 412 21.80 5.16 7.58
CA TYR A 412 20.80 6.03 8.20
C TYR A 412 21.40 7.36 8.67
N TRP A 413 22.63 7.37 9.20
CA TRP A 413 23.33 8.60 9.57
C TRP A 413 23.71 9.47 8.36
N ALA A 414 24.01 8.87 7.21
CA ALA A 414 24.30 9.58 5.97
C ALA A 414 23.04 10.01 5.20
N ASP A 415 21.88 9.39 5.47
CA ASP A 415 20.65 9.66 4.71
C ASP A 415 20.13 11.09 4.94
N GLY A 416 20.24 11.92 3.89
CA GLY A 416 19.78 13.30 3.90
C GLY A 416 18.26 13.46 4.00
N ARG A 417 17.49 12.38 3.78
CA ARG A 417 16.03 12.35 3.93
C ARG A 417 15.57 12.21 5.39
N LEU A 418 16.52 12.01 6.30
CA LEU A 418 16.33 12.01 7.74
C LEU A 418 17.09 13.22 8.33
N PRO A 419 16.41 14.36 8.54
CA PRO A 419 17.08 15.56 9.00
C PRO A 419 17.63 15.41 10.42
N GLN A 420 18.84 15.92 10.61
CA GLN A 420 19.43 16.03 11.93
C GLN A 420 18.73 17.14 12.72
N ILE A 421 18.44 16.85 13.99
CA ILE A 421 17.83 17.80 14.91
C ILE A 421 18.80 18.12 16.06
N SER A 422 18.61 19.28 16.70
CA SER A 422 19.36 19.62 17.91
C SER A 422 19.10 18.56 18.98
N PHE A 423 20.16 18.06 19.64
CA PHE A 423 20.03 17.06 20.69
C PHE A 423 18.99 17.45 21.77
N ASN A 424 18.90 18.74 22.10
CA ASN A 424 17.95 19.26 23.11
C ASN A 424 16.49 19.36 22.61
N SER A 425 16.26 19.18 21.31
CA SER A 425 14.94 19.19 20.68
C SER A 425 14.45 17.79 20.30
N ARG A 426 15.14 16.75 20.79
CA ARG A 426 14.80 15.35 20.55
C ARG A 426 13.41 15.01 21.10
N GLN A 427 12.73 14.11 20.40
CA GLN A 427 11.37 13.68 20.69
C GLN A 427 11.28 12.16 20.63
N ARG A 428 10.23 11.62 21.23
CA ARG A 428 9.83 10.22 21.04
C ARG A 428 9.70 9.92 19.54
N GLY A 429 10.26 8.80 19.12
CA GLY A 429 10.30 8.38 17.72
C GLY A 429 11.45 8.96 16.89
N ASP A 430 12.29 9.82 17.46
CA ASP A 430 13.55 10.18 16.80
C ASP A 430 14.57 9.03 16.90
N LEU A 431 15.50 8.99 15.96
CA LEU A 431 16.62 8.05 15.96
C LEU A 431 17.84 8.71 16.61
N ILE A 432 18.45 8.04 17.59
CA ILE A 432 19.67 8.51 18.26
C ILE A 432 20.87 7.65 17.84
N PHE A 433 21.97 8.31 17.49
CA PHE A 433 23.15 7.66 16.90
C PHE A 433 24.36 7.76 17.81
N PHE A 434 25.14 6.70 17.82
CA PHE A 434 26.37 6.60 18.59
C PHE A 434 27.54 6.28 17.68
N ALA A 435 28.72 6.75 18.07
CA ALA A 435 29.98 6.42 17.45
C ALA A 435 30.94 5.77 18.44
N ASP A 436 31.82 4.94 17.92
CA ASP A 436 32.99 4.45 18.64
C ASP A 436 33.82 5.66 19.14
N PRO A 437 34.05 5.79 20.46
CA PRO A 437 34.79 6.93 21.03
C PRO A 437 36.23 7.07 20.49
N SER A 438 36.83 5.98 20.02
CA SER A 438 38.23 5.97 19.57
C SER A 438 38.39 6.39 18.11
N THR A 439 37.42 6.06 17.26
CA THR A 439 37.47 6.32 15.81
C THR A 439 36.53 7.43 15.36
N GLY A 440 35.51 7.76 16.15
CA GLY A 440 34.44 8.70 15.77
C GLY A 440 33.49 8.15 14.71
N VAL A 441 33.61 6.87 14.35
CA VAL A 441 32.78 6.23 13.32
C VAL A 441 31.46 5.77 13.92
N VAL A 442 30.35 6.11 13.28
CA VAL A 442 29.01 5.65 13.66
C VAL A 442 28.94 4.13 13.60
N TRP A 443 28.39 3.52 14.64
CA TRP A 443 28.31 2.06 14.76
C TRP A 443 27.00 1.58 15.38
N HIS A 444 26.15 2.50 15.85
CA HIS A 444 24.92 2.13 16.55
C HIS A 444 23.82 3.17 16.41
N VAL A 445 22.58 2.70 16.45
CA VAL A 445 21.36 3.51 16.39
C VAL A 445 20.28 2.91 17.29
N GLY A 446 19.48 3.75 17.93
CA GLY A 446 18.29 3.35 18.69
C GLY A 446 17.10 4.28 18.44
N ILE A 447 15.92 3.84 18.84
CA ILE A 447 14.66 4.60 18.70
C ILE A 447 14.30 5.22 20.05
N LEU A 448 14.26 6.55 20.13
CA LEU A 448 13.94 7.27 21.36
C LEU A 448 12.51 7.01 21.81
N LEU A 449 12.36 6.67 23.09
CA LEU A 449 11.07 6.46 23.75
C LEU A 449 10.66 7.70 24.56
N ASP A 450 11.64 8.34 25.18
CA ASP A 450 11.54 9.56 25.96
C ASP A 450 12.90 10.31 25.93
N PRO A 451 13.08 11.45 26.63
CA PRO A 451 14.33 12.20 26.57
C PRO A 451 15.58 11.46 27.06
N HIS A 452 15.45 10.36 27.81
CA HIS A 452 16.56 9.65 28.44
C HIS A 452 16.62 8.16 28.10
N THR A 453 15.59 7.59 27.46
CA THR A 453 15.53 6.16 27.11
C THR A 453 15.25 5.90 25.63
N MET A 454 15.73 4.75 25.15
CA MET A 454 15.52 4.25 23.81
C MET A 454 15.27 2.74 23.83
N ILE A 455 14.57 2.26 22.80
CA ILE A 455 14.58 0.84 22.44
C ILE A 455 15.64 0.63 21.36
N GLU A 456 16.45 -0.41 21.52
CA GLU A 456 17.60 -0.71 20.66
C GLU A 456 17.79 -2.22 20.54
N SER A 457 18.43 -2.66 19.46
CA SER A 457 19.10 -3.96 19.43
C SER A 457 20.58 -3.75 19.68
N TRP A 458 21.06 -4.23 20.82
CA TRP A 458 22.46 -4.15 21.23
C TRP A 458 22.92 -5.57 21.57
N PRO A 459 24.23 -5.90 21.59
CA PRO A 459 24.69 -7.23 21.97
C PRO A 459 23.88 -7.83 23.12
N TYR A 460 23.60 -9.13 22.97
CA TYR A 460 22.72 -9.97 23.79
C TYR A 460 21.22 -9.89 23.44
N ALA A 461 20.60 -8.71 23.33
CA ALA A 461 19.17 -8.62 23.09
C ALA A 461 18.68 -7.25 22.60
N VAL A 462 17.48 -7.24 22.02
CA VAL A 462 16.63 -6.05 21.93
C VAL A 462 16.10 -5.69 23.31
N GLN A 463 16.26 -4.43 23.69
CA GLN A 463 16.07 -3.97 25.07
C GLN A 463 15.79 -2.47 25.15
N VAL A 464 15.26 -2.04 26.29
CA VAL A 464 15.06 -0.64 26.62
C VAL A 464 16.14 -0.19 27.60
N HIS A 465 16.88 0.85 27.25
CA HIS A 465 17.98 1.36 28.07
C HIS A 465 18.04 2.88 28.06
N SER A 466 18.82 3.40 29.01
CA SER A 466 19.19 4.81 28.99
C SER A 466 20.06 5.13 27.78
N ILE A 467 19.84 6.26 27.13
CA ILE A 467 20.70 6.76 26.05
C ILE A 467 22.12 7.11 26.53
N TYR A 468 22.34 7.20 27.84
CA TYR A 468 23.66 7.45 28.44
C TYR A 468 24.38 6.16 28.86
N SER A 469 23.77 5.00 28.60
CA SER A 469 24.42 3.72 28.80
C SER A 469 25.49 3.49 27.72
N GLY A 470 26.58 2.80 28.05
CA GLY A 470 27.84 2.80 27.29
C GLY A 470 27.79 2.20 25.88
N ARG A 471 27.15 2.88 24.93
CA ARG A 471 27.09 2.57 23.48
C ARG A 471 28.09 3.39 22.67
N GLY A 472 29.00 4.10 23.35
CA GLY A 472 29.92 5.06 22.75
C GLY A 472 29.45 6.50 22.88
N THR A 473 29.99 7.38 22.03
CA THR A 473 29.69 8.82 22.04
C THR A 473 28.41 9.08 21.26
N ILE A 474 27.42 9.77 21.85
CA ILE A 474 26.27 10.26 21.10
C ILE A 474 26.74 11.29 20.08
N VAL A 475 26.52 11.04 18.80
CA VAL A 475 26.93 11.95 17.72
C VAL A 475 25.80 12.81 17.18
N GLY A 476 24.55 12.40 17.40
CA GLY A 476 23.41 13.19 16.99
C GLY A 476 22.09 12.43 17.04
N VAL A 477 21.04 13.15 16.64
CA VAL A 477 19.67 12.66 16.59
C VAL A 477 19.08 13.04 15.24
N LYS A 478 18.35 12.13 14.60
CA LYS A 478 17.62 12.37 13.35
C LYS A 478 16.13 12.14 13.53
N ARG A 479 15.34 12.92 12.80
CA ARG A 479 13.87 12.86 12.86
C ARG A 479 13.30 12.12 11.66
N VAL A 480 12.42 11.16 11.95
CA VAL A 480 11.69 10.39 10.94
C VAL A 480 10.41 11.11 10.52
N PHE A 481 9.71 11.70 11.49
CA PHE A 481 8.39 12.31 11.31
C PHE A 481 8.46 13.81 11.58
N HIS A 482 8.26 14.63 10.54
CA HIS A 482 8.30 16.09 10.61
C HIS A 482 7.29 16.65 11.61
#